data_AF-A0A8T2GYG0-F1
#
_entry.id   AF-A0A8T2GYG0-F1
#
_cell.length_a   1.000
_cell.length_b   1.000
_cell.length_c   1.000
_cell.angle_alpha   90.00
_cell.angle_beta   90.00
_cell.angle_gamma   90.00
#
_symmetry.space_group_name_H-M   'P 1'
#
loop_
_entity.id
_entity.type
_entity.pdbx_description
1 polymer ?
#
loop_
_entity_poly.entity_id
_entity_poly.type
_entity_poly.pdbx_seq_one_letter_code
_entity_poly.pdbx_strand_id
1 'polypeptide(L)'
;MKVYDQLDVERWPKQLVPCDSLVELSLGNCIIAPGRGLACVLRNCKNLEKLHLDMCTGVSDSDIIALVQKAKHLRSISLRVPSDFTLPLLNNITLRLTDESLSAIAQHCSKLESFKISFSDGEFPSLFSFTLQGIINLIQKCPVRELSLDHVCVFNDMGMEALCSAQNLEILELVHCQEVSDEGLILVSQFPSLSVLKLSKCLGVTDDGMRPLVGSHKLELLVVEDCPQVSRRGVHGAATSVSFKQDLSWMY
;
A
#
# COMPACT_ATOMS: atom_id res chain seq x y z
N MET A 1 -13.04 4.05 14.74
CA MET A 1 -13.81 5.23 14.31
C MET A 1 -13.73 5.33 12.80
N LYS A 2 -14.88 5.47 12.13
CA LYS A 2 -14.94 5.66 10.68
C LYS A 2 -15.59 7.01 10.39
N VAL A 3 -14.94 7.87 9.61
CA VAL A 3 -15.46 9.18 9.20
C VAL A 3 -15.37 9.28 7.69
N TYR A 4 -16.48 9.66 7.04
CA TYR A 4 -16.64 9.65 5.59
C TYR A 4 -17.25 10.97 5.07
N ASP A 5 -16.81 12.11 5.60
CA ASP A 5 -17.38 13.43 5.28
C ASP A 5 -16.26 14.48 5.06
N GLN A 6 -16.41 15.27 3.99
CA GLN A 6 -15.49 16.34 3.56
C GLN A 6 -15.46 17.53 4.54
N LEU A 7 -16.52 17.75 5.33
CA LEU A 7 -16.68 18.93 6.19
C LEU A 7 -16.62 18.63 7.70
N ASP A 8 -16.63 17.37 8.11
CA ASP A 8 -16.70 17.02 9.54
C ASP A 8 -15.35 17.08 10.27
N VAL A 9 -14.21 17.06 9.57
CA VAL A 9 -12.88 17.17 10.23
C VAL A 9 -12.68 18.57 10.81
N GLU A 10 -13.21 19.62 10.19
CA GLU A 10 -13.17 20.99 10.73
C GLU A 10 -13.99 21.14 12.02
N ARG A 11 -14.98 20.26 12.22
CA ARG A 11 -15.81 20.21 13.43
C ARG A 11 -15.21 19.38 14.54
N TRP A 12 -14.07 18.71 14.31
CA TRP A 12 -13.39 17.97 15.36
C TRP A 12 -13.00 18.95 16.48
N PRO A 13 -13.49 18.74 17.70
CA PRO A 13 -13.25 19.68 18.78
C PRO A 13 -11.74 19.82 19.00
N LYS A 14 -11.27 21.05 19.24
CA LYS A 14 -9.89 21.28 19.74
C LYS A 14 -9.62 20.56 21.06
N GLN A 15 -10.67 20.07 21.73
CA GLN A 15 -10.60 19.27 22.95
C GLN A 15 -10.38 17.80 22.62
N LEU A 16 -9.45 17.20 23.38
CA LEU A 16 -9.05 15.80 23.33
C LEU A 16 -10.28 14.89 23.19
N VAL A 17 -10.40 14.20 22.07
CA VAL A 17 -11.18 12.97 22.05
C VAL A 17 -10.38 11.96 22.89
N PRO A 18 -10.93 11.40 23.98
CA PRO A 18 -10.27 10.33 24.74
C PRO A 18 -10.19 9.09 23.85
N CYS A 19 -9.08 8.94 23.15
CA CYS A 19 -8.85 7.87 22.18
C CYS A 19 -8.05 6.69 22.76
N ASP A 20 -7.99 6.55 24.09
CA ASP A 20 -7.23 5.48 24.74
C ASP A 20 -7.74 4.08 24.36
N SER A 21 -9.00 3.96 23.92
CA SER A 21 -9.59 2.70 23.43
C SER A 21 -9.61 2.56 21.91
N LEU A 22 -9.08 3.52 21.15
CA LEU A 22 -9.19 3.50 19.70
C LEU A 22 -8.17 2.51 19.09
N VAL A 23 -8.69 1.41 18.54
CA VAL A 23 -7.88 0.35 17.89
C VAL A 23 -7.79 0.54 16.37
N GLU A 24 -8.85 1.05 15.75
CA GLU A 24 -8.93 1.26 14.30
C GLU A 24 -9.44 2.65 13.97
N LEU A 25 -8.73 3.36 13.10
CA LEU A 25 -9.13 4.63 12.52
C LEU A 25 -9.20 4.49 11.00
N SER A 26 -10.36 4.79 10.44
CA SER A 26 -10.60 4.83 9.00
C SER A 26 -11.16 6.20 8.63
N LEU A 27 -10.49 6.93 7.76
CA LEU A 27 -10.96 8.19 7.22
C LEU A 27 -11.10 8.05 5.71
N GLY A 28 -12.21 8.53 5.15
CA GLY A 28 -12.48 8.48 3.72
C GLY A 28 -12.94 9.83 3.19
N ASN A 29 -12.34 10.30 2.11
CA ASN A 29 -12.68 11.57 1.44
C ASN A 29 -12.67 12.78 2.39
N CYS A 30 -11.78 12.76 3.39
CA CYS A 30 -11.68 13.83 4.39
C CYS A 30 -10.67 14.91 3.96
N ILE A 31 -11.01 16.18 4.13
CA ILE A 31 -10.08 17.30 3.97
C ILE A 31 -9.51 17.66 5.34
N ILE A 32 -8.20 17.54 5.49
CA ILE A 32 -7.51 17.80 6.75
C ILE A 32 -6.76 19.12 6.64
N ALA A 33 -7.17 20.11 7.42
CA ALA A 33 -6.50 21.40 7.41
C ALA A 33 -5.06 21.28 7.94
N PRO A 34 -4.05 21.90 7.31
CA PRO A 34 -2.67 21.84 7.78
C PRO A 34 -2.56 22.27 9.26
N GLY A 35 -1.96 21.41 10.10
CA GLY A 35 -1.80 21.68 11.53
C GLY A 35 -3.10 21.68 12.35
N ARG A 36 -4.26 21.41 11.74
CA ARG A 36 -5.54 21.17 12.42
C ARG A 36 -6.13 19.86 11.88
N GLY A 37 -5.90 18.75 12.57
CA GLY A 37 -6.32 17.48 12.01
C GLY A 37 -5.79 16.25 12.73
N LEU A 38 -5.43 15.23 11.93
CA LEU A 38 -4.97 13.91 12.36
C LEU A 38 -4.02 13.96 13.57
N ALA A 39 -3.00 14.82 13.56
CA ALA A 39 -2.04 14.96 14.66
C ALA A 39 -2.68 15.29 16.03
N CYS A 40 -3.76 16.08 16.07
CA CYS A 40 -4.43 16.44 17.33
C CYS A 40 -5.24 15.29 17.91
N VAL A 41 -5.90 14.50 17.06
CA VAL A 41 -6.69 13.34 17.50
C VAL A 41 -5.79 12.16 17.81
N LEU A 42 -4.71 11.97 17.03
CA LEU A 42 -3.87 10.80 17.09
C LEU A 42 -2.75 10.85 18.13
N ARG A 43 -2.41 12.05 18.63
CA ARG A 43 -1.39 12.21 19.68
C ARG A 43 -1.65 11.39 20.95
N ASN A 44 -2.90 10.97 21.19
CA ASN A 44 -3.28 10.16 22.34
C ASN A 44 -3.71 8.72 22.00
N CYS A 45 -3.75 8.33 20.72
CA CYS A 45 -4.16 6.99 20.29
C CYS A 45 -3.04 5.95 20.48
N LYS A 46 -2.71 5.62 21.73
CA LYS A 46 -1.60 4.69 22.06
C LYS A 46 -1.87 3.24 21.66
N ASN A 47 -3.15 2.87 21.62
CA ASN A 47 -3.60 1.50 21.33
C ASN A 47 -4.05 1.32 19.88
N LEU A 48 -3.73 2.27 18.99
CA LEU A 48 -4.09 2.16 17.59
C LEU A 48 -3.29 1.02 16.94
N GLU A 49 -4.03 0.09 16.34
CA GLU A 49 -3.48 -1.06 15.60
C GLU A 49 -3.68 -0.92 14.10
N LYS A 50 -4.72 -0.19 13.65
CA LYS A 50 -5.07 -0.06 12.24
C LYS A 50 -5.34 1.39 11.85
N LEU A 51 -4.67 1.85 10.81
CA LEU A 51 -4.90 3.15 10.18
C LEU A 51 -5.25 2.95 8.71
N HIS A 52 -6.40 3.47 8.30
CA HIS A 52 -6.81 3.54 6.90
C HIS A 52 -7.15 4.98 6.53
N LEU A 53 -6.44 5.52 5.54
CA LEU A 53 -6.68 6.84 4.98
C LEU A 53 -7.01 6.67 3.50
N ASP A 54 -8.27 6.92 3.15
CA ASP A 54 -8.79 6.76 1.79
C ASP A 54 -9.12 8.14 1.21
N MET A 55 -8.44 8.54 0.14
CA MET A 55 -8.69 9.81 -0.57
C MET A 55 -8.67 11.03 0.36
N CYS A 56 -7.88 10.99 1.43
CA CYS A 56 -7.80 12.07 2.42
C CYS A 56 -6.79 13.13 1.95
N THR A 57 -7.17 14.40 1.90
CA THR A 57 -6.31 15.52 1.48
C THR A 57 -5.77 16.30 2.67
N GLY A 58 -4.62 16.95 2.49
CA GLY A 58 -3.99 17.78 3.53
C GLY A 58 -3.29 17.01 4.67
N VAL A 59 -3.17 15.69 4.55
CA VAL A 59 -2.27 14.88 5.40
C VAL A 59 -0.82 15.16 5.03
N SER A 60 0.03 15.36 6.03
CA SER A 60 1.47 15.57 5.87
C SER A 60 2.30 14.53 6.60
N ASP A 61 3.60 14.43 6.27
CA ASP A 61 4.55 13.60 7.01
C ASP A 61 4.53 13.90 8.52
N SER A 62 4.38 15.17 8.90
CA SER A 62 4.35 15.58 10.30
C SER A 62 3.18 14.95 11.09
N ASP A 63 2.05 14.69 10.42
CA ASP A 63 0.89 14.04 11.02
C ASP A 63 1.15 12.55 11.26
N ILE A 64 1.71 11.86 10.27
CA ILE A 64 2.07 10.44 10.39
C ILE A 64 3.17 10.26 11.43
N ILE A 65 4.21 11.10 11.40
CA ILE A 65 5.30 11.08 12.38
C ILE A 65 4.74 11.24 13.81
N ALA A 66 3.87 12.23 14.03
CA ALA A 66 3.27 12.47 15.34
C ALA A 66 2.42 11.28 15.83
N LEU A 67 1.72 10.60 14.91
CA LEU A 67 0.97 9.38 15.21
C LEU A 67 1.90 8.23 15.62
N VAL A 68 2.85 7.87 14.77
CA VAL A 68 3.65 6.64 14.94
C VAL A 68 4.58 6.71 16.15
N GLN A 69 4.99 7.92 16.55
CA GLN A 69 5.72 8.14 17.81
C GLN A 69 4.95 7.68 19.05
N LYS A 70 3.62 7.58 18.98
CA LYS A 70 2.74 7.18 20.09
C LYS A 70 2.11 5.81 19.88
N ALA A 71 1.69 5.49 18.65
CA ALA A 71 1.04 4.23 18.28
C ALA A 71 2.06 3.09 18.08
N LYS A 72 2.66 2.62 19.18
CA LYS A 72 3.65 1.53 19.16
C LYS A 72 3.07 0.14 18.82
N HIS A 73 1.75 0.03 18.80
CA HIS A 73 1.01 -1.21 18.53
C HIS A 73 0.46 -1.28 17.10
N LEU A 74 0.84 -0.33 16.24
CA LEU A 74 0.34 -0.27 14.88
C LEU A 74 0.76 -1.52 14.08
N ARG A 75 -0.23 -2.22 13.53
CA ARG A 75 -0.11 -3.47 12.77
C ARG A 75 -0.49 -3.32 11.31
N SER A 76 -1.39 -2.40 10.99
CA SER A 76 -1.84 -2.18 9.61
C SER A 76 -1.90 -0.69 9.27
N ILE A 77 -1.33 -0.34 8.14
CA ILE A 77 -1.46 0.98 7.51
C ILE A 77 -1.91 0.78 6.07
N SER A 78 -2.97 1.47 5.68
CA SER A 78 -3.47 1.53 4.32
C SER A 78 -3.69 2.98 3.90
N LEU A 79 -3.05 3.37 2.81
CA LEU A 79 -3.10 4.72 2.26
C LEU A 79 -3.59 4.66 0.81
N ARG A 80 -4.78 5.18 0.53
CA ARG A 80 -5.17 5.56 -0.83
C ARG A 80 -4.96 7.05 -0.98
N VAL A 81 -3.91 7.41 -1.70
CA VAL A 81 -3.49 8.79 -1.90
C VAL A 81 -4.18 9.33 -3.15
N PRO A 82 -4.91 10.46 -3.06
CA PRO A 82 -5.32 11.17 -4.25
C PRO A 82 -4.07 11.64 -4.98
N SER A 83 -3.93 11.22 -6.23
CA SER A 83 -3.07 11.86 -7.23
C SER A 83 -3.32 13.37 -7.21
N ASP A 84 -2.32 14.18 -7.53
CA ASP A 84 -2.39 15.65 -7.53
C ASP A 84 -3.56 16.16 -8.41
N PHE A 85 -4.77 16.17 -7.86
CA PHE A 85 -5.78 17.11 -8.23
C PHE A 85 -5.20 18.44 -7.78
N THR A 86 -4.51 19.09 -8.71
CA THR A 86 -4.54 20.55 -8.77
C THR A 86 -6.03 20.90 -8.78
N LEU A 87 -6.64 21.07 -7.62
CA LEU A 87 -7.89 21.78 -7.49
C LEU A 87 -7.47 23.24 -7.71
N PRO A 88 -7.73 23.84 -8.89
CA PRO A 88 -7.31 25.22 -9.17
C PRO A 88 -7.92 26.24 -8.19
N LEU A 89 -8.85 25.81 -7.33
CA LEU A 89 -9.51 26.62 -6.31
C LEU A 89 -8.89 26.49 -4.91
N LEU A 90 -7.97 25.55 -4.68
CA LEU A 90 -7.30 25.34 -3.39
C LEU A 90 -5.78 25.40 -3.58
N ASN A 91 -5.29 26.60 -3.91
CA ASN A 91 -3.87 26.92 -3.86
C ASN A 91 -3.24 26.32 -2.58
N ASN A 92 -2.23 25.45 -2.75
CA ASN A 92 -1.30 24.98 -1.72
C ASN A 92 -1.72 23.87 -0.71
N ILE A 93 -2.79 23.11 -0.92
CA ILE A 93 -3.06 21.91 -0.07
C ILE A 93 -2.63 20.65 -0.81
N THR A 94 -1.34 20.56 -1.14
CA THR A 94 -0.76 19.33 -1.69
C THR A 94 -0.61 18.30 -0.59
N LEU A 95 -0.89 17.04 -0.93
CA LEU A 95 -0.54 15.91 -0.09
C LEU A 95 0.98 15.81 -0.03
N ARG A 96 1.54 15.87 1.18
CA ARG A 96 2.99 15.85 1.43
C ARG A 96 3.34 14.64 2.28
N LEU A 97 3.03 13.46 1.78
CA LEU A 97 3.57 12.22 2.31
C LEU A 97 4.77 11.83 1.48
N THR A 98 5.93 11.75 2.11
CA THR A 98 7.20 11.38 1.50
C THR A 98 7.84 10.20 2.23
N ASP A 99 9.03 9.81 1.80
CA ASP A 99 9.84 8.81 2.51
C ASP A 99 10.12 9.17 3.99
N GLU A 100 9.93 10.42 4.41
CA GLU A 100 10.01 10.81 5.82
C GLU A 100 8.97 10.07 6.67
N SER A 101 7.71 9.99 6.23
CA SER A 101 6.68 9.22 6.94
C SER A 101 6.98 7.72 6.92
N LEU A 102 7.41 7.17 5.78
CA LEU A 102 7.81 5.74 5.70
C LEU A 102 8.96 5.43 6.64
N SER A 103 9.96 6.31 6.71
CA SER A 103 11.11 6.18 7.60
C SER A 103 10.70 6.23 9.07
N ALA A 104 9.77 7.13 9.43
CA ALA A 104 9.25 7.20 10.79
C ALA A 104 8.42 5.98 11.17
N ILE A 105 7.58 5.47 10.26
CA ILE A 105 6.85 4.21 10.44
C ILE A 105 7.85 3.07 10.68
N ALA A 106 8.87 2.95 9.83
CA ALA A 106 9.90 1.92 9.93
C ALA A 106 10.68 1.98 11.25
N GLN A 107 10.85 3.17 11.82
CA GLN A 107 11.55 3.36 13.10
C GLN A 107 10.69 3.07 14.33
N HIS A 108 9.38 3.35 14.27
CA HIS A 108 8.52 3.32 15.45
C HIS A 108 7.51 2.17 15.49
N CYS A 109 7.17 1.57 14.35
CA CYS A 109 6.15 0.53 14.21
C CYS A 109 6.78 -0.84 13.94
N SER A 110 7.47 -1.40 14.92
CA SER A 110 8.14 -2.72 14.82
C SER A 110 7.19 -3.93 14.75
N LYS A 111 5.88 -3.70 14.85
CA LYS A 111 4.83 -4.72 14.75
C LYS A 111 3.96 -4.56 13.50
N LEU A 112 4.39 -3.74 12.55
CA LEU A 112 3.64 -3.51 11.32
C LEU A 112 3.67 -4.78 10.45
N GLU A 113 2.50 -5.36 10.24
CA GLU A 113 2.29 -6.63 9.51
C GLU A 113 1.60 -6.40 8.15
N SER A 114 0.82 -5.33 7.99
CA SER A 114 0.08 -5.06 6.75
C SER A 114 0.34 -3.65 6.28
N PHE A 115 0.85 -3.52 5.05
CA PHE A 115 1.17 -2.25 4.43
C PHE A 115 0.56 -2.18 3.04
N LYS A 116 -0.33 -1.20 2.82
CA LYS A 116 -1.06 -1.03 1.57
C LYS A 116 -0.95 0.40 1.08
N ILE A 117 -0.56 0.59 -0.18
CA ILE A 117 -0.55 1.89 -0.84
C ILE A 117 -1.28 1.78 -2.17
N SER A 118 -2.18 2.74 -2.43
CA SER A 118 -2.89 2.91 -3.69
C SER A 118 -2.81 4.37 -4.13
N PHE A 119 -2.55 4.62 -5.41
CA PHE A 119 -2.69 5.94 -6.02
C PHE A 119 -3.92 5.97 -6.94
N SER A 120 -4.71 7.04 -6.88
CA SER A 120 -6.04 7.05 -7.49
C SER A 120 -6.08 7.28 -9.01
N ASP A 121 -5.05 7.86 -9.63
CA ASP A 121 -5.03 8.09 -11.08
C ASP A 121 -3.91 7.32 -11.78
N GLY A 122 -4.27 6.68 -12.89
CA GLY A 122 -3.37 5.94 -13.77
C GLY A 122 -2.61 6.77 -14.80
N GLU A 123 -2.67 8.10 -14.77
CA GLU A 123 -2.12 8.92 -15.86
C GLU A 123 -0.84 9.71 -15.54
N PHE A 124 -0.51 10.00 -14.29
CA PHE A 124 0.78 10.62 -13.97
C PHE A 124 1.29 10.17 -12.60
N PRO A 125 2.54 9.66 -12.49
CA PRO A 125 3.13 9.39 -11.19
C PRO A 125 3.16 10.70 -10.42
N SER A 126 2.57 10.73 -9.22
CA SER A 126 2.85 11.79 -8.25
C SER A 126 4.34 11.72 -7.94
N LEU A 127 5.14 12.48 -8.70
CA LEU A 127 6.62 12.47 -8.72
C LEU A 127 7.27 12.80 -7.38
N PHE A 128 6.48 13.08 -6.33
CA PHE A 128 6.93 13.71 -5.10
C PHE A 128 6.47 13.01 -3.81
N SER A 129 5.92 11.78 -3.89
CA SER A 129 5.49 11.06 -2.68
C SER A 129 6.52 10.02 -2.21
N PHE A 130 6.30 8.74 -2.49
CA PHE A 130 7.17 7.66 -2.02
C PHE A 130 8.15 7.21 -3.09
N THR A 131 9.42 7.03 -2.70
CA THR A 131 10.42 6.40 -3.57
C THR A 131 10.43 4.89 -3.37
N LEU A 132 11.02 4.18 -4.34
CA LEU A 132 11.29 2.75 -4.20
C LEU A 132 12.11 2.45 -2.94
N GLN A 133 13.12 3.28 -2.64
CA GLN A 133 14.00 3.08 -1.49
C GLN A 133 13.27 3.26 -0.16
N GLY A 134 12.33 4.21 -0.09
CA GLY A 134 11.47 4.42 1.07
C GLY A 134 10.60 3.20 1.37
N ILE A 135 9.97 2.63 0.33
CA ILE A 135 9.15 1.41 0.43
C ILE A 135 10.00 0.22 0.88
N ILE A 136 11.15 0.00 0.24
CA ILE A 136 12.08 -1.09 0.60
C ILE A 136 12.54 -0.95 2.06
N ASN A 137 12.92 0.25 2.49
CA ASN A 137 13.38 0.50 3.86
C ASN A 137 12.30 0.16 4.90
N LEU A 138 11.03 0.42 4.60
CA LEU A 138 9.92 0.03 5.48
C LEU A 138 9.78 -1.50 5.55
N ILE A 139 9.78 -2.18 4.40
CA ILE A 139 9.61 -3.64 4.33
C ILE A 139 10.77 -4.38 5.01
N GLN A 140 11.99 -3.85 4.92
CA GLN A 140 13.18 -4.44 5.55
C GLN A 140 13.21 -4.26 7.08
N LYS A 141 12.60 -3.20 7.62
CA LYS A 141 12.64 -2.88 9.05
C LYS A 141 11.42 -3.38 9.81
N CYS A 142 10.29 -3.56 9.14
CA CYS A 142 9.05 -4.05 9.72
C CYS A 142 8.79 -5.51 9.34
N PRO A 143 8.14 -6.31 10.21
CA PRO A 143 7.76 -7.69 9.90
C PRO A 143 6.52 -7.74 9.00
N VAL A 144 6.59 -7.11 7.82
CA VAL A 144 5.46 -7.02 6.87
C VAL A 144 5.13 -8.42 6.35
N ARG A 145 3.88 -8.83 6.56
CA ARG A 145 3.27 -10.09 6.09
C ARG A 145 2.38 -9.90 4.88
N GLU A 146 1.76 -8.73 4.77
CA GLU A 146 0.90 -8.36 3.64
C GLU A 146 1.37 -7.06 3.03
N LEU A 147 1.74 -7.11 1.75
CA LEU A 147 2.10 -5.96 0.93
C LEU A 147 1.10 -5.85 -0.22
N SER A 148 0.42 -4.70 -0.33
CA SER A 148 -0.50 -4.41 -1.44
C SER A 148 -0.12 -3.07 -2.07
N LEU A 149 0.22 -3.10 -3.36
CA LEU A 149 0.63 -1.93 -4.13
C LEU A 149 -0.33 -1.77 -5.31
N ASP A 150 -0.98 -0.62 -5.41
CA ASP A 150 -1.90 -0.27 -6.48
C ASP A 150 -1.48 1.06 -7.12
N HIS A 151 -1.22 1.05 -8.43
CA HIS A 151 -0.70 2.22 -9.18
C HIS A 151 0.61 2.79 -8.61
N VAL A 152 1.45 1.94 -8.00
CA VAL A 152 2.77 2.35 -7.48
C VAL A 152 3.83 2.20 -8.56
N CYS A 153 3.92 3.17 -9.47
CA CYS A 153 4.81 3.10 -10.64
C CYS A 153 6.30 3.01 -10.29
N VAL A 154 6.72 3.50 -9.12
CA VAL A 154 8.13 3.39 -8.68
C VAL A 154 8.53 1.96 -8.30
N PHE A 155 7.57 1.06 -8.09
CA PHE A 155 7.83 -0.32 -7.74
C PHE A 155 8.04 -1.16 -9.00
N ASN A 156 9.25 -1.70 -9.15
CA ASN A 156 9.75 -2.39 -10.33
C ASN A 156 10.51 -3.67 -9.95
N ASP A 157 11.22 -4.27 -10.91
CA ASP A 157 11.98 -5.51 -10.70
C ASP A 157 13.07 -5.40 -9.62
N MET A 158 13.68 -4.23 -9.41
CA MET A 158 14.59 -4.01 -8.27
C MET A 158 13.85 -4.04 -6.93
N GLY A 159 12.59 -3.57 -6.92
CA GLY A 159 11.69 -3.71 -5.78
C GLY A 159 11.36 -5.18 -5.49
N MET A 160 11.06 -5.96 -6.53
CA MET A 160 10.83 -7.41 -6.42
C MET A 160 12.07 -8.13 -5.88
N GLU A 161 13.27 -7.78 -6.34
CA GLU A 161 14.53 -8.33 -5.82
C GLU A 161 14.73 -8.04 -4.34
N ALA A 162 14.40 -6.83 -3.88
CA ALA A 162 14.49 -6.49 -2.47
C ALA A 162 13.56 -7.34 -1.59
N LEU A 163 12.42 -7.82 -2.12
CA LEU A 163 11.50 -8.72 -1.41
C LEU A 163 12.07 -10.13 -1.19
N CYS A 164 13.13 -10.55 -1.89
CA CYS A 164 13.81 -11.82 -1.63
C CYS A 164 14.34 -11.91 -0.18
N SER A 165 14.61 -10.77 0.46
CA SER A 165 15.04 -10.70 1.86
C SER A 165 13.88 -10.57 2.87
N ALA A 166 12.63 -10.43 2.41
CA ALA A 166 11.47 -10.23 3.26
C ALA A 166 10.97 -11.56 3.88
N GLN A 167 11.56 -11.94 5.02
CA GLN A 167 11.33 -13.24 5.68
C GLN A 167 9.88 -13.49 6.13
N ASN A 168 9.09 -12.45 6.33
CA ASN A 168 7.74 -12.56 6.87
C ASN A 168 6.64 -12.37 5.81
N LEU A 169 6.99 -12.01 4.57
CA LEU A 169 6.00 -11.67 3.55
C LEU A 169 5.25 -12.92 3.08
N GLU A 170 3.96 -12.97 3.36
CA GLU A 170 3.05 -14.08 3.05
C GLU A 170 2.12 -13.75 1.90
N ILE A 171 1.69 -12.48 1.80
CA ILE A 171 0.73 -11.99 0.81
C ILE A 171 1.37 -10.84 0.04
N LEU A 172 1.49 -11.00 -1.27
CA LEU A 172 1.86 -9.95 -2.21
C LEU A 172 0.72 -9.70 -3.18
N GLU A 173 0.25 -8.46 -3.23
CA GLU A 173 -0.76 -7.99 -4.17
C GLU A 173 -0.20 -6.82 -4.98
N LEU A 174 -0.14 -6.99 -6.29
CA LEU A 174 0.28 -5.97 -7.24
C LEU A 174 -0.88 -5.65 -8.18
N VAL A 175 -1.30 -4.39 -8.19
CA VAL A 175 -2.41 -3.89 -9.00
C VAL A 175 -1.90 -2.71 -9.82
N HIS A 176 -2.03 -2.76 -11.14
CA HIS A 176 -1.51 -1.71 -12.04
C HIS A 176 -0.01 -1.38 -11.84
N CYS A 177 0.80 -2.31 -11.33
CA CYS A 177 2.25 -2.16 -11.23
C CYS A 177 2.89 -2.46 -12.60
N GLN A 178 3.05 -1.43 -13.44
CA GLN A 178 3.46 -1.61 -14.84
C GLN A 178 4.97 -1.79 -15.04
N GLU A 179 5.78 -1.36 -14.06
CA GLU A 179 7.25 -1.50 -14.11
C GLU A 179 7.74 -2.85 -13.57
N VAL A 180 6.83 -3.74 -13.17
CA VAL A 180 7.16 -5.13 -12.83
C VAL A 180 7.03 -5.99 -14.07
N SER A 181 8.12 -6.65 -14.43
CA SER A 181 8.21 -7.53 -15.59
C SER A 181 8.36 -9.00 -15.19
N ASP A 182 8.49 -9.88 -16.18
CA ASP A 182 8.84 -11.28 -15.95
C ASP A 182 10.14 -11.44 -15.14
N GLU A 183 11.14 -10.57 -15.31
CA GLU A 183 12.41 -10.62 -14.58
C GLU A 183 12.21 -10.41 -13.06
N GLY A 184 11.29 -9.54 -12.66
CA GLY A 184 10.92 -9.41 -11.26
C GLY A 184 10.05 -10.57 -10.78
N LEU A 185 9.13 -11.05 -11.63
CA LEU A 185 8.19 -12.09 -11.23
C LEU A 185 8.85 -13.45 -11.00
N ILE A 186 9.88 -13.81 -11.78
CA ILE A 186 10.61 -15.08 -11.57
C ILE A 186 11.21 -15.19 -10.16
N LEU A 187 11.50 -14.05 -9.51
CA LEU A 187 12.06 -13.97 -8.16
C LEU A 187 11.07 -14.39 -7.06
N VAL A 188 9.75 -14.42 -7.34
CA VAL A 188 8.72 -14.88 -6.40
C VAL A 188 9.03 -16.30 -5.89
N SER A 189 9.63 -17.14 -6.73
CA SER A 189 10.12 -18.48 -6.36
C SER A 189 11.16 -18.48 -5.23
N GLN A 190 11.80 -17.34 -4.96
CA GLN A 190 12.83 -17.14 -3.92
C GLN A 190 12.29 -16.53 -2.62
N PHE A 191 11.07 -15.98 -2.60
CA PHE A 191 10.52 -15.31 -1.40
C PHE A 191 10.25 -16.30 -0.26
N PRO A 192 10.89 -16.19 0.92
CA PRO A 192 10.94 -17.29 1.89
C PRO A 192 9.58 -17.84 2.36
N SER A 193 8.60 -16.95 2.57
CA SER A 193 7.33 -17.26 3.24
C SER A 193 6.09 -16.98 2.39
N LEU A 194 6.26 -16.58 1.13
CA LEU A 194 5.14 -16.15 0.29
C LEU A 194 4.22 -17.33 -0.05
N SER A 195 2.95 -17.22 0.30
CA SER A 195 1.91 -18.21 0.04
C SER A 195 0.79 -17.69 -0.87
N VAL A 196 0.58 -16.38 -0.91
CA VAL A 196 -0.46 -15.74 -1.72
C VAL A 196 0.15 -14.70 -2.65
N LEU A 197 -0.03 -14.89 -3.95
CA LEU A 197 0.30 -13.90 -4.97
C LEU A 197 -0.97 -13.46 -5.69
N LYS A 198 -1.19 -12.16 -5.76
CA LYS A 198 -2.29 -11.55 -6.52
C LYS A 198 -1.74 -10.54 -7.51
N LEU A 199 -2.10 -10.72 -8.77
CA LEU A 199 -1.72 -9.83 -9.85
C LEU A 199 -3.00 -9.33 -10.52
N SER A 200 -3.14 -8.02 -10.62
CA SER A 200 -4.28 -7.39 -11.28
C SER A 200 -3.80 -6.31 -12.24
N LYS A 201 -4.17 -6.41 -13.52
CA LYS A 201 -3.87 -5.38 -14.53
C LYS A 201 -2.38 -5.02 -14.63
N CYS A 202 -1.50 -5.98 -14.38
CA CYS A 202 -0.06 -5.86 -14.63
C CYS A 202 0.21 -6.18 -16.10
N LEU A 203 0.65 -5.18 -16.88
CA LEU A 203 0.87 -5.31 -18.33
C LEU A 203 2.23 -5.92 -18.67
N GLY A 204 3.23 -5.78 -17.79
CA GLY A 204 4.61 -6.25 -18.02
C GLY A 204 4.84 -7.73 -17.71
N VAL A 205 3.82 -8.43 -17.20
CA VAL A 205 3.91 -9.83 -16.78
C VAL A 205 3.28 -10.74 -17.82
N THR A 206 3.98 -11.82 -18.17
CA THR A 206 3.55 -12.83 -19.14
C THR A 206 3.56 -14.25 -18.55
N ASP A 207 3.20 -15.23 -19.37
CA ASP A 207 3.35 -16.65 -19.04
C ASP A 207 4.81 -17.03 -18.67
N ASP A 208 5.81 -16.31 -19.18
CA ASP A 208 7.22 -16.60 -18.93
C ASP A 208 7.64 -16.29 -17.49
N GLY A 209 7.14 -15.21 -16.90
CA GLY A 209 7.37 -14.87 -15.49
C GLY A 209 6.73 -15.87 -14.52
N MET A 210 5.70 -16.61 -14.96
CA MET A 210 5.02 -17.63 -14.15
C MET A 210 5.78 -18.95 -14.10
N ARG A 211 6.70 -19.21 -15.05
CA ARG A 211 7.38 -20.51 -15.21
C ARG A 211 8.00 -21.06 -13.93
N PRO A 212 8.70 -20.27 -13.10
CA PRO A 212 9.32 -20.79 -11.87
C PRO A 212 8.30 -21.23 -10.80
N LEU A 213 7.06 -20.77 -10.90
CA LEU A 213 6.00 -21.11 -9.94
C LEU A 213 5.32 -22.42 -10.31
N VAL A 214 5.28 -22.78 -11.60
CA VAL A 214 4.64 -23.99 -12.11
C VAL A 214 5.32 -25.23 -11.54
N GLY A 215 4.57 -26.03 -10.77
CA GLY A 215 5.08 -27.25 -10.13
C GLY A 215 5.95 -27.02 -8.89
N SER A 216 6.15 -25.77 -8.46
CA SER A 216 6.90 -25.46 -7.25
C SER A 216 6.16 -25.82 -5.96
N HIS A 217 4.82 -25.88 -6.02
CA HIS A 217 3.91 -26.05 -4.87
C HIS A 217 4.13 -25.05 -3.73
N LYS A 218 4.80 -23.93 -4.03
CA LYS A 218 5.15 -22.90 -3.05
C LYS A 218 3.95 -22.04 -2.68
N LEU A 219 3.16 -21.64 -3.68
CA LEU A 219 1.99 -20.81 -3.50
C LEU A 219 0.77 -21.66 -3.15
N GLU A 220 0.06 -21.24 -2.11
CA GLU A 220 -1.27 -21.76 -1.78
C GLU A 220 -2.32 -21.15 -2.73
N LEU A 221 -2.21 -19.84 -2.99
CA LEU A 221 -3.15 -19.10 -3.82
C LEU A 221 -2.44 -18.21 -4.83
N LEU A 222 -2.80 -18.38 -6.10
CA LEU A 222 -2.49 -17.43 -7.17
C LEU A 222 -3.79 -16.82 -7.70
N VAL A 223 -3.89 -15.50 -7.68
CA VAL A 223 -4.99 -14.75 -8.33
C VAL A 223 -4.39 -13.94 -9.46
N VAL A 224 -4.92 -14.11 -10.66
CA VAL A 224 -4.59 -13.30 -11.83
C VAL A 224 -5.87 -12.72 -12.40
N GLU A 225 -5.99 -11.39 -12.37
CA GLU A 225 -7.11 -10.64 -12.91
C GLU A 225 -6.63 -9.66 -13.96
N ASP A 226 -7.21 -9.72 -15.15
CA ASP A 226 -7.06 -8.67 -16.16
C ASP A 226 -5.60 -8.38 -16.58
N CYS A 227 -4.66 -9.32 -16.40
CA CYS A 227 -3.30 -9.26 -16.94
C CYS A 227 -3.32 -9.79 -18.39
N PRO A 228 -3.21 -8.92 -19.41
CA PRO A 228 -3.54 -9.30 -20.80
C PRO A 228 -2.56 -10.30 -21.42
N GLN A 229 -1.30 -10.33 -20.94
CA GLN A 229 -0.25 -11.20 -21.47
C GLN A 229 -0.11 -12.51 -20.70
N VAL A 230 -0.94 -12.74 -19.68
CA VAL A 230 -1.00 -14.00 -18.93
C VAL A 230 -2.19 -14.82 -19.39
N SER A 231 -1.94 -16.07 -19.73
CA SER A 231 -2.95 -17.02 -20.15
C SER A 231 -3.36 -17.95 -19.00
N ARG A 232 -4.59 -18.50 -19.08
CA ARG A 232 -5.04 -19.57 -18.18
C ARG A 232 -4.09 -20.79 -18.18
N ARG A 233 -3.37 -21.02 -19.28
CA ARG A 233 -2.40 -22.13 -19.38
C ARG A 233 -1.09 -21.80 -18.64
N GLY A 234 -0.61 -20.55 -18.72
CA GLY A 234 0.62 -20.14 -18.05
C GLY A 234 0.54 -20.22 -16.52
N VAL A 235 -0.64 -19.97 -15.95
CA VAL A 235 -0.88 -20.07 -14.49
C VAL A 235 -1.22 -21.48 -14.01
N HIS A 236 -1.41 -22.44 -14.92
CA HIS A 236 -1.84 -23.78 -14.55
C HIS A 236 -0.75 -24.51 -13.76
N GLY A 237 -1.05 -24.90 -12.52
CA GLY A 237 -0.11 -25.58 -11.64
C GLY A 237 0.91 -24.65 -10.96
N ALA A 238 0.74 -23.33 -11.07
CA ALA A 238 1.58 -22.34 -10.39
C ALA A 238 1.29 -22.20 -8.89
N ALA A 239 0.11 -22.64 -8.43
CA ALA A 239 -0.31 -22.65 -7.03
C ALA A 239 -1.27 -23.82 -6.76
N THR A 240 -1.51 -24.11 -5.48
CA THR A 240 -2.52 -25.11 -5.05
C THR A 240 -3.93 -24.72 -5.49
N SER A 241 -4.26 -23.44 -5.36
CA SER A 241 -5.50 -22.84 -5.84
C SER A 241 -5.18 -21.70 -6.80
N VAL A 242 -5.80 -21.72 -7.98
CA VAL A 242 -5.62 -20.67 -9.01
C VAL A 242 -6.97 -20.04 -9.34
N SER A 243 -7.07 -18.73 -9.13
CA SER A 243 -8.17 -17.91 -9.64
C SER A 243 -7.68 -17.13 -10.84
N PHE A 244 -8.35 -17.29 -11.98
CA PHE A 244 -8.02 -16.58 -13.22
C PHE A 244 -9.29 -15.94 -13.78
N LYS A 245 -9.25 -14.61 -13.92
CA LYS A 245 -10.31 -13.79 -14.51
C LYS A 245 -9.69 -12.83 -15.53
N GLN A 246 -10.40 -12.59 -16.62
CA GLN A 246 -9.96 -11.65 -17.64
C GLN A 246 -11.16 -10.90 -18.20
N ASP A 247 -11.18 -9.60 -17.96
CA ASP A 247 -12.07 -8.59 -18.48
C ASP A 247 -11.22 -7.39 -18.90
N LEU A 248 -10.95 -7.28 -20.20
CA LEU A 248 -10.06 -6.24 -20.74
C LEU A 248 -10.83 -4.98 -21.16
N SER A 249 -12.07 -4.81 -20.70
CA SER A 249 -12.88 -3.64 -21.03
C SER A 249 -12.27 -2.33 -20.54
N TRP A 250 -11.37 -2.38 -19.55
CA TRP A 250 -10.67 -1.20 -19.02
C TRP A 250 -9.57 -0.67 -19.96
N MET A 251 -9.21 -1.42 -21.01
CA MET A 251 -8.19 -1.02 -21.99
C MET A 251 -8.75 -0.18 -23.15
N TYR A 252 -10.08 -0.03 -23.25
CA TYR A 252 -10.79 0.62 -24.35
C TYR A 252 -11.73 1.70 -23.81
#